data_AF-A0A1B6LHM7-F1
#
_entry.id   AF-A0A1B6LHM7-F1
#
_cell.length_a   1.000
_cell.length_b   1.000
_cell.length_c   1.000
_cell.angle_alpha   90.00
_cell.angle_beta   90.00
_cell.angle_gamma   90.00
#
_symmetry.space_group_name_H-M   'P 1'
#
loop_
_entity.id
_entity.type
_entity.pdbx_description
1 polymer ?
#
loop_
_entity_poly.entity_id
_entity_poly.type
_entity_poly.pdbx_seq_one_letter_code
_entity_poly.pdbx_strand_id
1 'polypeptide(L)'
;MPSKTKHKILQTAYVHRPGSKIILIEQTTWLSIFAFILFKSVIFIWPEDVWNLSEMLLALPSVLRTYPVFTGALFSFLTWHIMYLDSAVPGINPPTPLSPSKYREVSGADFHINYVFALLVGPLATALLYMGWA
;
A
#
# COMPACT_ATOMS: atom_id res chain seq x y z
N MET A 1 19.19 18.47 -19.01
CA MET A 1 17.99 18.14 -19.82
C MET A 1 18.03 16.66 -20.18
N PRO A 2 17.00 15.85 -19.86
CA PRO A 2 16.97 14.46 -20.29
C PRO A 2 16.97 14.38 -21.82
N SER A 3 17.74 13.46 -22.39
CA SER A 3 17.91 13.36 -23.85
C SER A 3 16.59 13.03 -24.54
N LYS A 4 16.39 13.48 -25.79
CA LYS A 4 15.20 13.19 -26.61
C LYS A 4 14.88 11.69 -26.69
N THR A 5 15.90 10.84 -26.54
CA THR A 5 15.80 9.39 -26.45
C THR A 5 15.01 8.93 -25.23
N LYS A 6 15.21 9.53 -24.05
CA LYS A 6 14.46 9.21 -22.83
C LYS A 6 12.97 9.51 -23.00
N HIS A 7 12.63 10.65 -23.61
CA HIS A 7 11.23 11.00 -23.90
C HIS A 7 10.57 10.03 -24.87
N LYS A 8 11.28 9.61 -25.91
CA LYS A 8 10.76 8.63 -26.87
C LYS A 8 10.55 7.26 -26.22
N ILE A 9 11.45 6.82 -25.35
CA ILE A 9 11.31 5.56 -24.60
C ILE A 9 10.12 5.62 -23.63
N LEU A 10 9.96 6.73 -22.90
CA LEU A 10 8.81 6.95 -22.01
C LEU A 10 7.48 6.94 -22.78
N GLN A 11 7.42 7.61 -23.94
CA GLN A 11 6.26 7.57 -24.83
C GLN A 11 6.00 6.17 -25.39
N THR A 12 7.04 5.42 -25.75
CA THR A 12 6.89 4.06 -26.29
C THR A 12 6.46 3.06 -25.20
N ALA A 13 6.94 3.23 -23.97
CA ALA A 13 6.50 2.48 -22.79
C ALA A 13 5.05 2.82 -22.39
N TYR A 14 4.60 4.06 -22.61
CA TYR A 14 3.20 4.47 -22.47
C TYR A 14 2.29 3.78 -23.49
N VAL A 15 2.77 3.65 -24.73
CA VAL A 15 1.98 3.20 -25.89
C VAL A 15 1.96 1.67 -26.05
N HIS A 16 2.99 0.95 -25.61
CA HIS A 16 3.05 -0.51 -25.75
C HIS A 16 2.85 -1.22 -24.40
N ARG A 17 1.62 -1.69 -24.15
CA ARG A 17 1.20 -2.46 -22.97
C ARG A 17 1.12 -3.98 -23.24
N PRO A 18 2.23 -4.73 -23.22
CA PRO A 18 2.17 -6.18 -22.99
C PRO A 18 2.30 -6.56 -21.50
N GLY A 19 2.78 -5.65 -20.63
CA GLY A 19 3.05 -5.93 -19.21
C GLY A 19 2.01 -5.42 -18.19
N SER A 20 1.09 -4.54 -18.59
CA SER A 20 0.11 -3.93 -17.66
C SER A 20 -0.83 -4.96 -17.04
N LYS A 21 -1.16 -6.04 -17.78
CA LYS A 21 -2.02 -7.11 -17.29
C LYS A 21 -1.37 -7.88 -16.14
N ILE A 22 -0.05 -8.12 -16.20
CA ILE A 22 0.69 -8.85 -15.17
C ILE A 22 0.74 -8.04 -13.88
N ILE A 23 1.01 -6.73 -13.98
CA ILE A 23 1.06 -5.82 -12.83
C ILE A 23 -0.33 -5.66 -12.18
N LEU A 24 -1.38 -5.54 -13.00
CA LEU A 24 -2.77 -5.54 -12.53
C LEU A 24 -3.12 -6.83 -11.79
N ILE A 25 -2.75 -8.00 -12.32
CA ILE A 25 -2.99 -9.31 -11.71
C ILE A 25 -2.24 -9.45 -10.37
N GLU A 26 -0.99 -8.99 -10.31
CA GLU A 26 -0.20 -9.02 -9.07
C GLU A 26 -0.88 -8.20 -7.96
N GLN A 27 -1.29 -6.97 -8.28
CA GLN A 27 -1.92 -6.06 -7.33
C GLN A 27 -3.32 -6.54 -6.89
N THR A 28 -4.14 -7.06 -7.81
CA THR A 28 -5.43 -7.63 -7.44
C THR A 28 -5.27 -8.86 -6.55
N THR A 29 -4.20 -9.63 -6.73
CA THR A 29 -3.89 -10.80 -5.89
C THR A 29 -3.51 -10.36 -4.48
N TRP A 30 -2.62 -9.38 -4.34
CA TRP A 30 -2.24 -8.83 -3.03
C TRP A 30 -3.42 -8.19 -2.29
N LEU A 31 -4.27 -7.44 -2.99
CA LEU A 31 -5.52 -6.91 -2.44
C LEU A 31 -6.45 -8.02 -1.96
N SER A 32 -6.60 -9.10 -2.72
CA SER A 32 -7.49 -10.21 -2.36
C SER A 32 -6.97 -10.96 -1.12
N ILE A 33 -5.66 -11.22 -1.06
CA ILE A 33 -5.02 -11.85 0.10
C ILE A 33 -5.18 -10.97 1.34
N PHE A 34 -4.88 -9.67 1.21
CA PHE A 34 -4.99 -8.75 2.32
C PHE A 34 -6.44 -8.57 2.78
N ALA A 35 -7.40 -8.42 1.87
CA ALA A 35 -8.81 -8.33 2.20
C ALA A 35 -9.33 -9.59 2.89
N PHE A 36 -8.88 -10.78 2.47
CA PHE A 36 -9.19 -12.03 3.14
C PHE A 36 -8.63 -12.07 4.57
N ILE A 37 -7.38 -11.65 4.76
CA ILE A 37 -6.75 -11.56 6.08
C ILE A 37 -7.48 -10.54 6.96
N LEU A 38 -7.84 -9.36 6.42
CA LEU A 38 -8.63 -8.36 7.14
C LEU A 38 -9.98 -8.91 7.55
N PHE A 39 -10.71 -9.54 6.64
CA PHE A 39 -12.01 -10.10 6.93
C PHE A 39 -11.94 -11.17 8.03
N LYS A 40 -10.97 -12.08 7.95
CA LYS A 40 -10.71 -13.08 8.99
C LYS A 40 -10.32 -12.45 10.32
N SER A 41 -9.48 -11.41 10.29
CA SER A 41 -9.00 -10.74 11.50
C SER A 41 -10.12 -9.94 12.16
N VAL A 42 -10.95 -9.24 11.38
CA VAL A 42 -12.14 -8.56 11.88
C VAL A 42 -13.05 -9.56 12.56
N ILE A 43 -13.45 -10.66 11.88
CA ILE A 43 -14.30 -11.68 12.49
C ILE A 43 -13.70 -12.26 13.78
N PHE A 44 -12.39 -12.51 13.80
CA PHE A 44 -11.72 -13.10 14.96
C PHE A 44 -11.56 -12.14 16.15
N ILE A 45 -11.34 -10.85 15.87
CA ILE A 45 -11.12 -9.80 16.87
C ILE A 45 -12.45 -9.21 17.37
N TRP A 46 -13.52 -9.35 16.58
CA TRP A 46 -14.79 -8.71 16.84
C TRP A 46 -15.45 -9.25 18.12
N PRO A 47 -15.94 -8.37 19.02
CA PRO A 47 -16.70 -8.80 20.18
C PRO A 47 -18.01 -9.51 19.76
N GLU A 48 -18.21 -10.74 20.23
CA GLU A 48 -19.37 -11.59 19.90
C GLU A 48 -20.72 -11.01 20.34
N ASP A 49 -20.70 -9.99 21.21
CA ASP A 49 -21.88 -9.32 21.77
C ASP A 49 -22.25 -8.01 21.05
N VAL A 50 -21.37 -7.48 20.18
CA VAL A 50 -21.58 -6.16 19.54
C VAL A 50 -22.05 -6.33 18.10
N TRP A 51 -23.35 -6.27 17.83
CA TRP A 51 -23.88 -6.39 16.46
C TRP A 51 -24.56 -5.12 15.92
N ASN A 52 -24.71 -4.09 16.75
CA ASN A 52 -25.34 -2.83 16.37
C ASN A 52 -24.32 -1.87 15.76
N LEU A 53 -24.56 -1.38 14.53
CA LEU A 53 -23.62 -0.50 13.81
C LEU A 53 -23.09 0.68 14.65
N SER A 54 -23.94 1.33 15.44
CA SER A 54 -23.54 2.42 16.33
C SER A 54 -22.53 1.99 17.39
N GLU A 55 -22.75 0.82 17.99
CA GLU A 55 -21.85 0.25 18.99
C GLU A 55 -20.57 -0.27 18.33
N MET A 56 -20.67 -0.82 17.11
CA MET A 56 -19.51 -1.21 16.31
C MET A 56 -18.58 -0.02 16.05
N LEU A 57 -19.13 1.13 15.65
CA LEU A 57 -18.38 2.34 15.38
C LEU A 57 -17.72 2.90 16.65
N LEU A 58 -18.40 2.80 17.80
CA LEU A 58 -17.86 3.23 19.10
C LEU A 58 -16.79 2.27 19.64
N ALA A 59 -16.89 0.97 19.36
CA ALA A 59 -15.91 -0.04 19.76
C ALA A 59 -14.63 0.01 18.92
N LEU A 60 -14.70 0.54 17.69
CA LEU A 60 -13.63 0.53 16.71
C LEU A 60 -12.29 1.10 17.24
N PRO A 61 -12.22 2.29 17.88
CA PRO A 61 -10.95 2.82 18.38
C PRO A 61 -10.29 1.93 19.44
N SER A 62 -11.10 1.36 20.34
CA SER A 62 -10.64 0.45 21.40
C SER A 62 -10.09 -0.86 20.82
N VAL A 63 -10.76 -1.40 19.82
CA VAL A 63 -10.31 -2.59 19.08
C VAL A 63 -8.99 -2.30 18.36
N LEU A 64 -8.89 -1.18 17.63
CA LEU A 64 -7.68 -0.77 16.93
C LEU A 64 -6.49 -0.54 17.87
N ARG A 65 -6.75 -0.03 19.09
CA ARG A 65 -5.74 0.14 20.14
C ARG A 65 -5.27 -1.19 20.73
N THR A 66 -6.16 -2.16 20.87
CA THR A 66 -5.86 -3.48 21.46
C THR A 66 -4.92 -4.30 20.56
N TYR A 67 -4.98 -4.09 19.24
CA TYR A 67 -4.16 -4.80 18.26
C TYR A 67 -3.24 -3.83 17.48
N PRO A 68 -2.27 -3.18 18.14
CA PRO A 68 -1.48 -2.10 17.55
C PRO A 68 -0.65 -2.54 16.34
N VAL A 69 -0.13 -3.77 16.36
CA VAL A 69 0.64 -4.36 15.24
C VAL A 69 -0.25 -4.57 14.02
N PHE A 70 -1.48 -5.06 14.22
CA PHE A 70 -2.46 -5.25 13.15
C PHE A 70 -2.87 -3.91 12.54
N THR A 71 -3.17 -2.93 13.40
CA THR A 71 -3.50 -1.56 12.98
C THR A 71 -2.34 -0.93 12.21
N GLY A 72 -1.10 -1.05 12.68
CA GLY A 72 0.07 -0.57 11.95
C GLY A 72 0.27 -1.24 10.59
N ALA A 73 0.10 -2.57 10.51
CA ALA A 73 0.17 -3.28 9.24
C ALA A 73 -0.89 -2.79 8.24
N LEU A 74 -2.11 -2.51 8.73
CA LEU A 74 -3.18 -1.92 7.93
C LEU A 74 -2.83 -0.53 7.42
N PHE A 75 -2.28 0.35 8.26
CA PHE A 75 -1.83 1.69 7.86
C PHE A 75 -0.75 1.64 6.77
N SER A 76 0.25 0.76 6.92
CA SER A 76 1.28 0.58 5.89
C SER A 76 0.72 0.06 4.58
N PHE A 77 -0.18 -0.92 4.62
CA PHE A 77 -0.82 -1.47 3.42
C PHE A 77 -1.66 -0.42 2.69
N LEU A 78 -2.50 0.33 3.40
CA LEU A 78 -3.34 1.38 2.80
C LEU A 78 -2.49 2.50 2.22
N THR A 79 -1.46 2.94 2.94
CA THR A 79 -0.55 4.00 2.46
C THR A 79 0.18 3.54 1.21
N TRP A 80 0.67 2.30 1.17
CA TRP A 80 1.28 1.72 -0.02
C TRP A 80 0.32 1.75 -1.23
N HIS A 81 -0.96 1.45 -1.02
CA HIS A 81 -1.97 1.49 -2.07
C HIS A 81 -2.28 2.89 -2.55
N ILE A 82 -2.40 3.86 -1.65
CA ILE A 82 -2.60 5.27 -2.02
C ILE A 82 -1.42 5.73 -2.89
N MET A 83 -0.19 5.41 -2.51
CA MET A 83 1.00 5.75 -3.30
C MET A 83 1.02 5.07 -4.66
N TYR A 84 0.56 3.82 -4.72
CA TYR A 84 0.43 3.07 -5.96
C TYR A 84 -0.64 3.68 -6.88
N LEU A 85 -1.77 4.15 -6.34
CA LEU A 85 -2.83 4.81 -7.13
C LEU A 85 -2.46 6.24 -7.56
N ASP A 86 -1.70 6.96 -6.74
CA ASP A 86 -1.19 8.30 -7.02
C ASP A 86 -0.08 8.30 -8.09
N SER A 87 0.55 7.15 -8.32
CA SER A 87 1.59 7.00 -9.32
C SER A 87 1.06 7.24 -10.74
N ALA A 88 1.75 8.10 -11.51
CA ALA A 88 1.35 8.46 -12.88
C ALA A 88 1.27 7.22 -13.80
N VAL A 89 2.11 6.23 -13.52
CA VAL A 89 2.01 4.89 -14.08
C VAL A 89 2.27 3.88 -12.95
N PRO A 90 1.26 3.06 -12.59
CA PRO A 90 1.38 2.08 -11.53
C PRO A 90 2.54 1.11 -11.76
N GLY A 91 3.47 1.07 -10.80
CA GLY A 91 4.69 0.25 -10.85
C GLY A 91 5.80 0.77 -11.78
N ILE A 92 5.65 1.96 -12.37
CA ILE A 92 6.66 2.57 -13.25
C ILE A 92 7.08 3.96 -12.76
N ASN A 93 6.21 4.73 -12.12
CA ASN A 93 6.62 6.02 -11.56
C ASN A 93 5.82 6.44 -10.30
N PRO A 94 6.31 6.15 -9.09
CA PRO A 94 7.62 5.54 -8.81
C PRO A 94 7.63 4.02 -9.06
N PRO A 95 8.71 3.42 -9.59
CA PRO A 95 8.83 1.97 -9.65
C PRO A 95 8.96 1.39 -8.24
N THR A 96 8.26 0.30 -7.98
CA THR A 96 8.37 -0.42 -6.71
C THR A 96 9.77 -1.02 -6.57
N PRO A 97 10.28 -1.29 -5.35
CA PRO A 97 11.59 -1.93 -5.15
C PRO A 97 11.74 -3.27 -5.89
N LEU A 98 10.62 -3.97 -6.10
CA LEU A 98 10.51 -5.26 -6.78
C LEU A 98 10.27 -5.15 -8.29
N SER A 99 10.18 -3.93 -8.84
CA SER A 99 10.00 -3.73 -10.27
C SER A 99 11.23 -4.20 -11.07
N PRO A 100 11.05 -4.80 -12.26
CA PRO A 100 12.16 -5.23 -13.12
C PRO A 100 13.19 -4.10 -13.38
N SER A 101 14.48 -4.45 -13.45
CA SER A 101 15.60 -3.49 -13.56
C SER A 101 15.43 -2.45 -14.67
N LYS A 102 14.89 -2.87 -15.82
CA LYS A 102 14.60 -1.99 -16.97
C LYS A 102 13.66 -0.81 -16.68
N TYR A 103 12.79 -0.93 -15.67
CA TYR A 103 11.88 0.16 -15.26
C TYR A 103 12.54 1.08 -14.23
N ARG A 104 13.37 0.51 -13.34
CA ARG A 104 14.18 1.27 -12.37
C ARG A 104 15.28 2.12 -13.02
N GLU A 105 15.87 1.67 -14.12
CA GLU A 105 16.90 2.43 -14.84
C GLU A 105 16.33 3.64 -15.58
N VAL A 106 15.04 3.59 -15.98
CA VAL A 106 14.36 4.68 -16.71
C VAL A 106 13.85 5.77 -15.77
N SER A 107 13.39 5.41 -14.56
CA SER A 107 12.95 6.39 -13.54
C SER A 107 14.11 7.21 -12.96
N GLY A 108 15.35 6.69 -13.04
CA GLY A 108 16.50 7.23 -12.31
C GLY A 108 16.62 6.60 -10.92
N ALA A 109 17.80 6.72 -10.32
CA ALA A 109 18.15 6.17 -9.00
C ALA A 109 17.50 6.94 -7.83
N ASP A 110 16.24 7.33 -7.98
CA ASP A 110 15.53 8.03 -6.92
C ASP A 110 14.93 6.98 -5.99
N PHE A 111 15.55 6.86 -4.82
CA PHE A 111 14.94 6.19 -3.67
C PHE A 111 13.67 6.96 -3.33
N HIS A 112 12.52 6.49 -3.84
CA HIS A 112 11.27 7.21 -3.71
C HIS A 112 10.84 7.23 -2.24
N ILE A 113 11.05 8.37 -1.61
CA ILE A 113 10.73 8.66 -0.21
C ILE A 113 9.29 8.27 0.15
N ASN A 114 8.41 8.30 -0.84
CA ASN A 114 7.05 7.80 -0.84
C ASN A 114 6.95 6.33 -0.38
N TYR A 115 7.69 5.39 -0.97
CA TYR A 115 7.64 3.99 -0.54
C TYR A 115 8.25 3.78 0.86
N VAL A 116 9.26 4.58 1.20
CA VAL A 116 9.86 4.58 2.54
C VAL A 116 8.84 5.06 3.56
N PHE A 117 8.11 6.13 3.23
CA PHE A 117 7.03 6.65 4.04
C PHE A 117 5.91 5.62 4.24
N ALA A 118 5.50 4.93 3.17
CA ALA A 118 4.52 3.84 3.24
C ALA A 118 4.97 2.67 4.13
N LEU A 119 6.27 2.37 4.17
CA LEU A 119 6.83 1.35 5.06
C LEU A 119 6.99 1.85 6.51
N LEU A 120 7.24 3.14 6.73
CA LEU A 120 7.47 3.71 8.06
C LEU A 120 6.18 4.05 8.81
N VAL A 121 5.09 4.37 8.11
CA VAL A 121 3.82 4.78 8.73
C VAL A 121 3.21 3.69 9.63
N GLY A 122 3.35 2.41 9.27
CA GLY A 122 2.84 1.29 10.05
C GLY A 122 3.59 1.06 11.36
N PRO A 123 4.93 0.98 11.35
CA PRO A 123 5.74 0.96 12.58
C PRO A 123 5.50 2.19 13.47
N LEU A 124 5.38 3.39 12.89
CA LEU A 124 5.02 4.61 13.63
C LEU A 124 3.65 4.49 14.30
N ALA A 125 2.62 4.07 13.54
CA ALA A 125 1.28 3.86 14.08
C ALA A 125 1.27 2.78 15.17
N THR A 126 1.99 1.68 14.97
CA THR A 126 2.15 0.62 15.99
C THR A 126 2.77 1.18 17.26
N ALA A 127 3.87 1.94 17.14
CA ALA A 127 4.57 2.51 18.29
C ALA A 127 3.70 3.52 19.05
N LEU A 128 2.99 4.40 18.34
CA LEU A 128 2.09 5.39 18.94
C LEU A 128 0.94 4.73 19.70
N LEU A 129 0.32 3.72 19.09
CA LEU A 129 -0.75 2.95 19.74
C LEU A 129 -0.24 2.15 20.94
N TYR A 130 0.96 1.58 20.86
CA TYR A 130 1.59 0.84 21.96
C TYR A 130 1.98 1.76 23.12
N MET A 131 2.41 2.99 22.85
CA MET A 131 2.75 4.00 23.86
C MET A 131 1.49 4.62 24.54
N GLY A 132 0.28 4.22 24.14
CA GLY A 132 -0.97 4.77 24.67
C GLY A 132 -1.26 6.20 24.20
N TRP A 133 -0.60 6.65 23.11
CA TRP A 133 -0.83 7.93 22.46
C TRP A 133 -1.92 7.77 21.38
N ALA A 134 -3.12 7.37 21.80
CA ALA A 134 -4.33 7.28 20.98
C ALA A 134 -5.55 7.12 21.88
#